data_AF-C5LX50-F1
#
_entry.id   AF-C5LX50-F1
#
_cell.length_a   1.000
_cell.length_b   1.000
_cell.length_c   1.000
_cell.angle_alpha   90.00
_cell.angle_beta   90.00
_cell.angle_gamma   90.00
#
_symmetry.space_group_name_H-M   'P 1'
#
loop_
_entity.id
_entity.type
_entity.pdbx_description
1 polymer ?
#
loop_
_entity_poly.entity_id
_entity_poly.type
_entity_poly.pdbx_seq_one_letter_code
_entity_poly.pdbx_strand_id
1 'polypeptide(L)'
;MSPRAYSACLCTTALSMLVPLLLLVLSALTMAHAETRGRGYDGDTIITAKLFGHIDQYAYWFIDLLVGTPQQRTSLIVDTGGSALLVCVCTVA
;
A
#
# COMPACT_ATOMS: atom_id res chain seq x y z
N MET A 1 -12.17 -24.99 -52.16
CA MET A 1 -12.36 -24.38 -50.83
C MET A 1 -11.04 -24.43 -50.09
N SER A 2 -10.42 -23.27 -49.81
CA SER A 2 -9.06 -23.19 -49.25
C SER A 2 -9.08 -23.16 -47.71
N PRO A 3 -8.17 -23.87 -47.03
CA PRO A 3 -8.17 -24.01 -45.56
C PRO A 3 -7.70 -22.77 -44.78
N ARG A 4 -7.40 -21.65 -45.46
CA ARG A 4 -6.87 -20.44 -44.81
C ARG A 4 -7.92 -19.60 -44.06
N ALA A 5 -9.21 -19.78 -44.33
CA ALA A 5 -10.28 -18.99 -43.71
C ALA A 5 -10.65 -19.43 -42.28
N TYR A 6 -10.39 -20.67 -41.89
CA TYR A 6 -10.77 -21.19 -40.56
C TYR A 6 -9.79 -20.79 -39.45
N SER A 7 -8.51 -20.60 -39.77
CA SER A 7 -7.48 -20.26 -38.77
C SER A 7 -7.59 -18.81 -38.27
N ALA A 8 -8.07 -17.88 -39.09
CA ALA A 8 -8.21 -16.47 -38.71
C ALA A 8 -9.44 -16.20 -37.81
N CYS A 9 -10.51 -17.00 -37.93
CA CYS A 9 -11.77 -16.79 -37.21
C CYS A 9 -11.73 -17.30 -35.75
N LEU A 10 -10.97 -18.37 -35.48
CA LEU A 10 -10.72 -18.82 -34.10
C LEU A 10 -9.77 -17.90 -33.32
N CYS A 11 -8.89 -17.17 -34.02
CA CYS A 11 -7.90 -16.29 -33.39
C CYS A 11 -8.52 -14.96 -32.90
N THR A 12 -9.46 -14.39 -33.65
CA THR A 12 -10.14 -13.13 -33.26
C THR A 12 -11.15 -13.28 -32.13
N THR A 13 -11.81 -14.44 -32.02
CA THR A 13 -12.83 -14.71 -30.97
C THR A 13 -12.21 -15.07 -29.62
N ALA A 14 -11.06 -15.74 -29.59
CA ALA A 14 -10.32 -16.00 -28.36
C ALA A 14 -9.73 -14.70 -27.77
N LEU A 15 -9.22 -13.82 -28.64
CA LEU A 15 -8.68 -12.51 -28.23
C LEU A 15 -9.77 -11.55 -27.73
N SER A 16 -10.99 -11.61 -28.29
CA SER A 16 -12.11 -10.77 -27.86
C SER A 16 -12.66 -11.15 -26.47
N MET A 17 -12.41 -12.36 -25.99
CA MET A 17 -12.79 -12.79 -24.63
C MET A 17 -11.70 -12.52 -23.60
N LEU A 18 -10.43 -12.46 -24.02
CA LEU A 18 -9.29 -12.17 -23.15
C LEU A 18 -9.24 -10.70 -22.72
N VAL A 19 -9.60 -9.77 -23.61
CA VAL A 19 -9.63 -8.32 -23.29
C VAL A 19 -10.62 -7.97 -22.17
N PRO A 20 -11.90 -8.38 -22.19
CA PRO A 20 -12.83 -8.07 -21.11
C PRO A 20 -12.47 -8.79 -19.81
N LEU A 21 -11.92 -10.02 -19.89
CA LEU A 21 -11.45 -10.74 -18.71
C LEU A 21 -10.27 -10.02 -18.06
N LEU A 22 -9.29 -9.56 -18.85
CA LEU A 22 -8.16 -8.80 -18.36
C LEU A 22 -8.60 -7.47 -17.74
N LEU A 23 -9.53 -6.75 -18.38
CA LEU A 23 -10.10 -5.51 -17.83
C LEU A 23 -10.83 -5.76 -16.51
N LEU A 24 -11.54 -6.88 -16.37
CA LEU A 24 -12.26 -7.25 -15.15
C LEU A 24 -11.29 -7.65 -14.02
N VAL A 25 -10.20 -8.34 -14.35
CA VAL A 25 -9.14 -8.65 -13.37
C VAL A 25 -8.42 -7.39 -12.91
N LEU A 26 -8.10 -6.47 -13.83
CA LEU A 26 -7.46 -5.20 -13.50
C LEU A 26 -8.36 -4.31 -12.64
N SER A 27 -9.66 -4.22 -12.95
CA SER A 27 -10.60 -3.42 -12.14
C SER A 27 -10.78 -4.01 -10.74
N ALA A 28 -10.87 -5.34 -10.61
CA ALA A 28 -10.91 -6.02 -9.31
C ALA A 28 -9.64 -5.76 -8.47
N LEU A 29 -8.45 -5.79 -9.09
CA LEU A 29 -7.18 -5.48 -8.42
C LEU A 29 -7.12 -4.01 -7.93
N THR A 30 -7.68 -3.06 -8.70
CA THR A 30 -7.76 -1.65 -8.27
C THR A 30 -8.72 -1.44 -7.11
N MET A 31 -9.86 -2.15 -7.08
CA MET A 31 -10.81 -2.10 -5.98
C MET A 31 -10.24 -2.72 -4.70
N ALA A 32 -9.49 -3.83 -4.82
CA ALA A 32 -8.82 -4.47 -3.69
C ALA A 32 -7.76 -3.56 -3.04
N HIS A 33 -7.04 -2.74 -3.83
CA HIS A 33 -6.13 -1.72 -3.28
C HIS A 33 -6.87 -0.54 -2.62
N ALA A 34 -8.06 -0.20 -3.11
CA ALA A 34 -8.85 0.91 -2.58
C ALA A 34 -9.47 0.58 -1.20
N GLU A 35 -9.82 -0.69 -0.94
CA GLU A 35 -10.51 -1.10 0.28
C GLU A 35 -9.62 -1.00 1.54
N THR A 36 -8.30 -1.08 1.40
CA THR A 36 -7.36 -0.86 2.52
C THR A 36 -7.21 0.60 2.95
N ARG A 37 -7.80 1.57 2.23
CA ARG A 37 -7.54 3.01 2.44
C ARG A 37 -8.49 3.73 3.40
N GLY A 38 -9.45 3.04 4.02
CA GLY A 38 -10.58 3.72 4.65
C GLY A 38 -11.13 3.11 5.92
N ARG A 39 -10.29 2.81 6.92
CA ARG A 39 -10.80 2.78 8.32
C ARG A 39 -10.69 4.19 8.88
N GLY A 40 -11.76 4.97 8.70
CA GLY A 40 -11.89 6.29 9.30
C GLY A 40 -11.82 6.18 10.83
N TYR A 41 -11.09 7.10 11.46
CA TYR A 41 -11.12 7.27 12.90
C TYR A 41 -12.54 7.63 13.34
N ASP A 42 -13.11 6.91 14.31
CA ASP A 42 -14.33 7.34 15.00
C ASP A 42 -14.05 8.71 15.64
N GLY A 43 -14.88 9.70 15.28
CA GLY A 43 -14.60 11.13 15.37
C GLY A 43 -14.40 11.75 16.76
N ASP A 44 -14.16 10.97 17.81
CA ASP A 44 -14.08 11.46 19.19
C ASP A 44 -12.76 11.17 19.92
N THR A 45 -11.84 10.38 19.35
CA THR A 45 -10.56 10.09 20.03
C THR A 45 -9.38 10.82 19.38
N ILE A 46 -8.90 11.87 20.06
CA ILE A 46 -7.68 12.58 19.66
C ILE A 46 -6.46 11.85 20.26
N ILE A 47 -5.65 11.23 19.41
CA ILE A 47 -4.35 10.66 19.79
C ILE A 47 -3.27 11.71 19.55
N THR A 48 -2.51 12.05 20.59
CA THR A 48 -1.42 13.03 20.51
C THR A 48 -0.08 12.37 20.82
N ALA A 49 0.98 12.84 20.16
CA ALA A 49 2.35 12.43 20.40
C ALA A 49 3.25 13.66 20.46
N LYS A 50 4.30 13.62 21.30
CA LYS A 50 5.26 14.71 21.39
C LYS A 50 6.22 14.65 20.20
N LEU A 51 6.32 15.77 19.50
CA LEU A 51 7.26 15.95 18.40
C LEU A 51 8.60 16.47 18.95
N PHE A 52 9.69 15.84 18.54
CA PHE A 52 11.06 16.22 18.85
C PHE A 52 11.80 16.56 17.56
N GLY A 53 12.80 17.44 17.64
CA GLY A 53 13.58 17.84 16.48
C GLY A 53 14.03 19.29 16.54
N HIS A 54 14.88 19.65 15.58
CA HIS A 54 15.37 21.01 15.40
C HIS A 54 15.89 21.16 13.98
N ILE A 55 15.55 22.27 13.31
CA ILE A 55 15.95 22.50 11.90
C ILE A 55 17.48 22.58 11.78
N ASP A 56 18.16 23.31 12.67
CA ASP A 56 19.62 23.50 12.59
C ASP A 56 20.45 22.27 13.00
N GLN A 57 19.98 21.46 13.95
CA GLN A 57 20.77 20.35 14.49
C GLN A 57 20.52 19.03 13.77
N TYR A 58 19.25 18.78 13.40
CA TYR A 58 18.81 17.51 12.83
C TYR A 58 18.24 17.66 11.43
N ALA A 59 17.68 18.82 11.08
CA ALA A 59 16.95 19.07 9.83
C ALA A 59 15.71 18.18 9.60
N TYR A 60 15.26 17.46 10.62
CA TYR A 60 14.02 16.68 10.61
C TYR A 60 13.35 16.68 11.98
N TRP A 61 12.09 16.23 11.99
CA TRP A 61 11.29 16.00 13.20
C TRP A 61 11.04 14.49 13.38
N PHE A 62 10.95 14.04 14.62
CA PHE A 62 10.74 12.64 14.97
C PHE A 62 9.82 12.49 16.20
N ILE A 63 9.21 11.32 16.32
CA ILE A 63 8.37 10.91 17.46
C ILE A 63 8.89 9.60 18.03
N ASP A 64 8.56 9.31 19.28
CA ASP A 64 8.81 8.01 19.89
C ASP A 64 7.56 7.14 19.87
N LEU A 65 7.68 5.91 19.37
CA LEU A 65 6.65 4.88 19.44
C LEU A 65 7.15 3.67 20.23
N LEU A 66 6.23 2.96 20.88
CA LEU A 66 6.49 1.65 21.46
C LEU A 66 6.13 0.57 20.42
N VAL A 67 7.11 -0.23 20.01
CA VAL A 67 6.95 -1.24 18.96
C VAL A 67 7.44 -2.60 19.45
N GLY A 68 6.75 -3.66 19.05
CA GLY A 68 7.14 -5.05 19.34
C GLY A 68 6.68 -5.58 20.70
N THR A 69 7.04 -6.85 20.95
CA THR A 69 6.80 -7.57 22.21
C THR A 69 8.09 -8.31 22.58
N PRO A 70 8.79 -7.96 23.68
CA PRO A 70 8.48 -6.86 24.59
C PRO A 70 8.54 -5.49 23.90
N GLN A 71 7.81 -4.53 24.45
CA GLN A 71 7.72 -3.17 23.89
C GLN A 71 9.09 -2.49 23.93
N GLN A 72 9.53 -2.00 22.77
CA GLN A 72 10.76 -1.25 22.59
C GLN A 72 10.44 0.17 22.13
N ARG A 73 11.02 1.16 22.81
CA ARG A 73 10.94 2.56 22.39
C ARG A 73 11.80 2.77 21.15
N THR A 74 11.18 3.24 20.07
CA THR A 74 11.86 3.55 18.82
C THR A 74 11.50 4.94 18.33
N SER A 75 12.52 5.74 18.01
CA SER A 75 12.34 7.08 17.43
C SER A 75 12.20 6.99 15.91
N LEU A 76 11.15 7.59 15.36
CA LEU A 76 10.81 7.56 13.94
C LEU A 76 10.69 8.97 13.38
N ILE A 77 11.29 9.19 12.21
CA ILE A 77 11.16 10.44 11.47
C ILE A 77 9.71 10.60 11.01
N VAL A 78 9.16 11.79 11.18
CA VAL A 78 7.83 12.14 10.68
C VAL A 78 7.96 12.63 9.25
N ASP A 79 7.53 11.80 8.31
CA ASP A 79 7.53 12.09 6.88
C ASP A 79 6.10 12.03 6.32
N THR A 80 5.55 13.19 5.96
CA THR A 80 4.22 13.30 5.33
C THR A 80 4.25 13.04 3.82
N GLY A 81 5.44 12.93 3.22
CA GLY A 81 5.63 12.54 1.81
C GLY A 81 5.69 11.03 1.59
N GLY A 82 5.90 10.25 2.66
CA GLY A 82 5.95 8.80 2.65
C GLY A 82 4.60 8.12 2.94
N SER A 83 4.45 6.88 2.49
CA SER A 83 3.30 6.02 2.80
C SER A 83 3.65 4.81 3.68
N ALA A 84 4.93 4.66 4.03
CA ALA A 84 5.45 3.51 4.75
C ALA A 84 5.98 3.93 6.14
N LEU A 85 5.73 3.08 7.13
CA LEU A 85 6.41 3.12 8.42
C LEU A 85 7.44 1.99 8.44
N LEU A 86 8.73 2.35 8.52
CA LEU A 86 9.84 1.41 8.57
C LEU A 86 10.52 1.49 9.94
N VAL A 87 10.61 0.35 10.61
CA VAL A 87 11.21 0.25 11.95
C VAL A 87 11.95 -1.08 12.09
N CYS A 88 13.16 -1.04 12.62
CA CYS A 88 13.91 -2.24 12.97
C CYS A 88 13.75 -2.47 14.48
N VAL A 89 13.09 -3.56 14.86
CA VAL A 89 12.93 -3.96 16.25
C VAL A 89 13.74 -5.22 16.53
N CYS A 90 14.32 -5.33 17.72
CA CYS A 90 14.95 -6.57 18.15
C CYS A 90 13.83 -7.56 18.56
N THR A 91 13.88 -8.80 18.10
CA THR A 91 13.06 -9.87 18.69
C THR A 91 13.83 -10.50 19.84
N VAL A 92 13.26 -10.52 21.04
CA VAL A 92 13.79 -11.37 22.12
C VAL A 92 13.42 -12.81 21.74
N ALA A 93 14.43 -13.62 21.43
CA ALA A 93 14.30 -15.04 21.14
C ALA A 93 14.09 -15.86 22.43
#